data_AF-A0AAJ4JPB5-F1
#
_entry.id   AF-A0AAJ4JPB5-F1
#
_cell.length_a   1.000
_cell.length_b   1.000
_cell.length_c   1.000
_cell.angle_alpha   90.00
_cell.angle_beta   90.00
_cell.angle_gamma   90.00
#
_symmetry.space_group_name_H-M   'P 1'
#
loop_
_entity.id
_entity.type
_entity.pdbx_description
1 polymer ?
#
loop_
_entity_poly.entity_id
_entity_poly.type
_entity_poly.pdbx_seq_one_letter_code
_entity_poly.pdbx_strand_id
1 'polypeptide(L)'
;MAVSLNTLLERSIRNMGSGMNQVVKETALEVIKRAYKEGIYVQLSDGYRSHEEQQKLYNQGRTTSGNIVTNAKPGQSLHNYGLAVDYFIVSDDGQKAIWTVNEKWKRVATIGKSLGFEWGGDWSSFKDYPHLQMTGGLTLSQLQAGKRPKLTSKVDDIITAPDQKVESETVTNWIKVTGDWKGQTLRNGQYGKPVKQLQTMLSKNNPPFYPNKGAKNNGIDEYYGDDTEDAVERYQSYYGLKRDGLAGKEVYGSLKDNKSNSKSKPSQAKGTVHLPASAKTWRTYKLNVKPVKKNSDWSLTPARYGGLTYKILDKPYPDVVTIKTGRGKRNIYVGSGTSAVIK
;
A
#
# COMPACT_ATOMS: atom_id res chain seq x y z
N MET A 1 -15.12 -26.54 6.93
CA MET A 1 -13.79 -26.66 6.30
C MET A 1 -12.84 -25.72 7.00
N ALA A 2 -11.59 -26.10 7.22
CA ALA A 2 -10.60 -25.21 7.81
C ALA A 2 -10.30 -24.03 6.87
N VAL A 3 -10.08 -22.85 7.43
CA VAL A 3 -9.68 -21.65 6.70
C VAL A 3 -8.32 -21.88 6.05
N SER A 4 -8.17 -21.47 4.79
CA SER A 4 -6.89 -21.63 4.10
C SER A 4 -5.85 -20.64 4.63
N LEU A 5 -4.58 -21.05 4.63
CA LEU A 5 -3.45 -20.16 4.91
C LEU A 5 -3.48 -18.91 4.02
N ASN A 6 -3.82 -19.06 2.74
CA ASN A 6 -3.89 -17.95 1.81
C ASN A 6 -4.94 -16.91 2.24
N THR A 7 -6.12 -17.36 2.68
CA THR A 7 -7.17 -16.49 3.20
C THR A 7 -6.70 -15.68 4.42
N LEU A 8 -5.95 -16.30 5.34
CA LEU A 8 -5.41 -15.62 6.52
C LEU A 8 -4.35 -14.58 6.13
N LEU A 9 -3.47 -14.92 5.19
CA LEU A 9 -2.43 -14.00 4.68
C LEU A 9 -3.05 -12.80 3.96
N GLU A 10 -4.00 -13.02 3.04
CA GLU A 10 -4.68 -11.93 2.32
C GLU A 10 -5.41 -10.98 3.25
N ARG A 11 -6.19 -11.52 4.21
CA ARG A 11 -6.89 -10.70 5.21
C ARG A 11 -5.92 -9.89 6.06
N SER A 12 -4.80 -10.49 6.45
CA SER A 12 -3.77 -9.81 7.24
C SER A 12 -3.08 -8.70 6.44
N ILE A 13 -2.70 -8.95 5.18
CA ILE A 13 -2.07 -7.95 4.31
C ILE A 13 -3.00 -6.75 4.11
N ARG A 14 -4.31 -6.98 3.93
CA ARG A 14 -5.30 -5.89 3.82
C ARG A 14 -5.33 -4.98 5.06
N ASN A 15 -5.09 -5.55 6.24
CA ASN A 15 -5.13 -4.83 7.52
C ASN A 15 -3.79 -4.20 7.91
N MET A 16 -2.68 -4.59 7.27
CA MET A 16 -1.34 -4.12 7.63
C MET A 16 -1.04 -2.67 7.23
N GLY A 17 -1.79 -2.09 6.29
CA GLY A 17 -1.48 -0.76 5.75
C GLY A 17 -0.19 -0.69 4.92
N SER A 18 -0.07 0.35 4.09
CA SER A 18 1.02 0.45 3.08
C SER A 18 2.35 0.97 3.64
N GLY A 19 2.39 1.45 4.89
CA GLY A 19 3.58 2.07 5.50
C GLY A 19 4.44 1.11 6.33
N MET A 20 4.24 -0.20 6.22
CA MET A 20 5.00 -1.20 6.97
C MET A 20 6.47 -1.22 6.58
N ASN A 21 7.35 -1.42 7.56
CA ASN A 21 8.71 -1.81 7.29
C ASN A 21 8.73 -3.21 6.65
N GLN A 22 9.54 -3.40 5.61
CA GLN A 22 9.57 -4.64 4.84
C GLN A 22 9.91 -5.87 5.71
N VAL A 23 10.88 -5.75 6.61
CA VAL A 23 11.28 -6.84 7.52
C VAL A 23 10.17 -7.16 8.51
N VAL A 24 9.45 -6.15 8.99
CA VAL A 24 8.33 -6.37 9.92
C VAL A 24 7.17 -7.06 9.19
N LYS A 25 6.86 -6.63 7.97
CA LYS A 25 5.84 -7.24 7.13
C LYS A 25 6.13 -8.71 6.85
N GLU A 26 7.30 -9.03 6.31
CA GLU A 26 7.66 -10.41 5.98
C GLU A 26 7.68 -11.30 7.23
N THR A 27 8.19 -10.78 8.36
CA THR A 27 8.28 -11.52 9.61
C THR A 27 6.89 -11.80 10.18
N ALA A 28 5.98 -10.83 10.14
CA ALA A 28 4.59 -11.04 10.57
C ALA A 28 3.86 -12.09 9.73
N LEU A 29 4.09 -12.12 8.40
CA LEU A 29 3.53 -13.16 7.54
C LEU A 29 4.14 -14.53 7.84
N GLU A 30 5.44 -14.60 8.17
CA GLU A 30 6.10 -15.84 8.59
C GLU A 30 5.54 -16.37 9.91
N VAL A 31 5.20 -15.49 10.87
CA VAL A 31 4.49 -15.88 12.10
C VAL A 31 3.18 -16.61 11.77
N ILE A 32 2.37 -16.06 10.86
CA ILE A 32 1.10 -16.69 10.44
C ILE A 32 1.36 -18.08 9.85
N LYS A 33 2.36 -18.21 8.96
CA LYS A 33 2.70 -19.51 8.32
C LYS A 33 3.14 -20.56 9.34
N ARG A 34 4.02 -20.19 10.29
CA ARG A 34 4.50 -21.11 11.32
C ARG A 34 3.38 -21.51 12.28
N ALA A 35 2.54 -20.56 12.69
CA ALA A 35 1.36 -20.84 13.51
C ALA A 35 0.37 -21.77 12.78
N TYR A 36 0.15 -21.56 11.48
CA TYR A 36 -0.73 -22.39 10.67
C TYR A 36 -0.26 -23.84 10.61
N LYS A 37 1.06 -24.08 10.48
CA LYS A 37 1.66 -25.43 10.53
C LYS A 37 1.41 -26.15 11.86
N GLU A 38 1.16 -25.39 12.93
CA GLU A 38 0.81 -25.91 14.26
C GLU A 38 -0.71 -25.97 14.51
N GLY A 39 -1.55 -25.75 13.49
CA GLY A 39 -3.01 -25.74 13.64
C GLY A 39 -3.53 -24.52 14.40
N ILE A 40 -2.80 -23.41 14.37
CA ILE A 40 -3.20 -22.13 14.98
C ILE A 40 -3.46 -21.11 13.87
N TYR A 41 -4.73 -20.74 13.69
CA TYR A 41 -5.16 -19.84 12.62
C TYR A 41 -5.08 -18.39 13.06
N VAL A 42 -4.03 -17.70 12.62
CA VAL A 42 -3.72 -16.31 13.01
C VAL A 42 -4.11 -15.34 11.90
N GLN A 43 -4.68 -14.20 12.29
CA GLN A 43 -4.91 -13.07 11.40
C GLN A 43 -4.44 -11.78 12.07
N LEU A 44 -4.00 -10.80 11.28
CA LEU A 44 -3.66 -9.48 11.79
C LEU A 44 -4.87 -8.54 11.74
N SER A 45 -5.09 -7.81 12.83
CA SER A 45 -6.10 -6.77 12.92
C SER A 45 -5.56 -5.41 12.49
N ASP A 46 -4.27 -5.15 12.69
CA ASP A 46 -3.66 -3.84 12.45
C ASP A 46 -2.17 -3.96 12.13
N GLY A 47 -1.63 -2.94 11.47
CA GLY A 47 -0.22 -2.77 11.14
C GLY A 47 0.16 -1.29 11.12
N TYR A 48 0.56 -0.75 9.99
CA TYR A 48 0.86 0.67 9.85
C TYR A 48 -0.40 1.53 9.97
N ARG A 49 -0.32 2.54 10.84
CA ARG A 49 -1.32 3.61 10.97
C ARG A 49 -0.67 4.97 10.86
N SER A 50 -1.19 5.84 9.98
CA SER A 50 -0.68 7.21 9.86
C SER A 50 -0.90 8.03 11.14
N HIS A 51 -0.23 9.17 11.25
CA HIS A 51 -0.42 10.09 12.38
C HIS A 51 -1.87 10.60 12.45
N GLU A 52 -2.50 10.84 11.30
CA GLU A 52 -3.91 11.23 11.24
C GLU A 52 -4.85 10.11 11.69
N GLU A 53 -4.56 8.86 11.32
CA GLU A 53 -5.33 7.68 11.76
C GLU A 53 -5.18 7.46 13.27
N GLN A 54 -3.96 7.61 13.80
CA GLN A 54 -3.71 7.60 15.24
C GLN A 54 -4.47 8.70 15.97
N GLN A 55 -4.54 9.92 15.42
CA GLN A 55 -5.26 11.03 16.04
C GLN A 55 -6.75 10.72 16.16
N LYS A 56 -7.34 10.12 15.12
CA LYS A 56 -8.76 9.71 15.15
C LYS A 56 -9.02 8.69 16.25
N LEU A 57 -8.16 7.68 16.37
CA LEU A 57 -8.29 6.66 17.42
C LEU A 57 -8.06 7.23 18.82
N TYR A 58 -7.13 8.18 18.98
CA TYR A 58 -6.92 8.90 20.24
C TYR A 58 -8.15 9.76 20.62
N ASN A 59 -8.81 10.37 19.65
CA ASN A 59 -10.01 11.18 19.87
C ASN A 59 -11.22 10.33 20.32
N GLN A 60 -11.28 9.06 19.96
CA GLN A 60 -12.37 8.15 20.33
C GLN A 60 -12.48 7.98 21.84
N GLY A 61 -13.68 8.17 22.38
CA GLY A 61 -13.96 8.16 23.81
C GLY A 61 -13.42 9.36 24.59
N ARG A 62 -12.89 10.38 23.89
CA ARG A 62 -12.39 11.63 24.48
C ARG A 62 -13.11 12.84 23.89
N THR A 63 -12.95 13.06 22.59
CA THR A 63 -13.55 14.18 21.84
C THR A 63 -14.55 13.71 20.79
N THR A 64 -14.60 12.40 20.51
CA THR A 64 -15.67 11.75 19.74
C THR A 64 -16.26 10.59 20.54
N SER A 65 -17.47 10.16 20.21
CA SER A 65 -18.13 9.01 20.84
C SER A 65 -17.39 7.69 20.57
N GLY A 66 -17.66 6.68 21.40
CA GLY A 66 -17.06 5.34 21.32
C GLY A 66 -16.14 5.03 22.50
N ASN A 67 -15.67 3.79 22.60
CA ASN A 67 -14.75 3.37 23.65
C ASN A 67 -13.33 3.90 23.38
N ILE A 68 -12.57 4.18 24.43
CA ILE A 68 -11.14 4.50 24.30
C ILE A 68 -10.41 3.23 23.84
N VAL A 69 -9.82 3.27 22.64
CA VAL A 69 -9.10 2.13 22.03
C VAL A 69 -7.58 2.32 22.02
N THR A 70 -7.09 3.51 22.40
CA THR A 70 -5.66 3.80 22.52
C THR A 70 -5.41 4.94 23.51
N ASN A 71 -4.28 4.89 24.20
CA ASN A 71 -3.73 6.00 24.98
C ASN A 71 -2.63 6.77 24.24
N ALA A 72 -2.11 6.24 23.13
CA ALA A 72 -1.04 6.87 22.35
C ALA A 72 -1.58 7.97 21.43
N LYS A 73 -0.98 9.16 21.49
CA LYS A 73 -1.17 10.25 20.52
C LYS A 73 -0.42 9.96 19.21
N PRO A 74 -0.65 10.74 18.13
CA PRO A 74 0.14 10.63 16.91
C PRO A 74 1.64 10.65 17.17
N GLY A 75 2.35 9.69 16.58
CA GLY A 75 3.80 9.54 16.74
C GLY A 75 4.21 8.88 18.06
N GLN A 76 3.27 8.52 18.94
CA GLN A 76 3.53 7.81 20.18
C GLN A 76 3.27 6.29 20.10
N SER A 77 2.91 5.78 18.93
CA SER A 77 2.71 4.35 18.69
C SER A 77 3.68 3.84 17.63
N LEU A 78 4.19 2.61 17.79
CA LEU A 78 5.06 1.98 16.80
C LEU A 78 4.35 1.63 15.48
N HIS A 79 3.02 1.52 15.50
CA HIS A 79 2.19 1.44 14.30
C HIS A 79 2.40 2.67 13.40
N ASN A 80 2.76 3.84 13.96
CA ASN A 80 3.01 5.07 13.18
C ASN A 80 4.32 5.03 12.38
N TYR A 81 5.18 4.06 12.68
CA TYR A 81 6.48 3.88 12.04
C TYR A 81 6.55 2.59 11.20
N GLY A 82 5.45 1.84 11.11
CA GLY A 82 5.41 0.56 10.40
C GLY A 82 6.22 -0.54 11.10
N LEU A 83 6.37 -0.44 12.43
CA LEU A 83 7.22 -1.30 13.24
C LEU A 83 6.45 -2.23 14.17
N ALA A 84 5.12 -2.29 14.04
CA ALA A 84 4.27 -3.13 14.86
C ALA A 84 3.10 -3.71 14.08
N VAL A 85 2.59 -4.84 14.56
CA VAL A 85 1.35 -5.48 14.11
C VAL A 85 0.56 -5.96 15.32
N ASP A 86 -0.76 -5.97 15.20
CA ASP A 86 -1.64 -6.59 16.19
C ASP A 86 -2.27 -7.85 15.59
N TYR A 87 -2.24 -8.95 16.33
CA TYR A 87 -2.81 -10.24 15.88
C TYR A 87 -3.96 -10.72 16.76
N PHE A 88 -4.75 -11.61 16.17
CA PHE A 88 -5.77 -12.40 16.86
C PHE A 88 -5.84 -13.80 16.24
N ILE A 89 -6.49 -14.73 16.96
CA ILE A 89 -6.75 -16.08 16.49
C ILE A 89 -8.16 -16.13 15.89
N VAL A 90 -8.37 -16.94 14.86
CA VAL A 90 -9.71 -17.22 14.32
C VAL A 90 -10.15 -18.65 14.59
N SER A 91 -11.46 -18.89 14.57
CA SER A 91 -12.04 -20.24 14.53
C SER A 91 -11.51 -21.04 13.34
N ASP A 92 -11.65 -22.36 13.39
CA ASP A 92 -11.15 -23.25 12.35
C ASP A 92 -11.66 -22.89 10.96
N ASP A 93 -12.92 -22.46 10.84
CA ASP A 93 -13.50 -21.99 9.57
C ASP A 93 -13.13 -20.55 9.19
N GLY A 94 -12.38 -19.85 10.03
CA GLY A 94 -11.93 -18.47 9.84
C GLY A 94 -13.03 -17.42 9.96
N GLN A 95 -14.19 -17.75 10.51
CA GLN A 95 -15.35 -16.83 10.56
C GLN A 95 -15.43 -16.02 11.85
N LYS A 96 -14.89 -16.51 12.97
CA LYS A 96 -14.97 -15.87 14.28
C LYS A 96 -13.61 -15.44 14.77
N ALA A 97 -13.49 -14.18 15.20
CA ALA A 97 -12.31 -13.70 15.92
C ALA A 97 -12.36 -14.17 17.38
N ILE A 98 -11.24 -14.72 17.85
CA ILE A 98 -11.05 -15.26 19.20
C ILE A 98 -9.96 -14.41 19.87
N TRP A 99 -10.36 -13.60 20.85
CA TRP A 99 -9.50 -12.67 21.59
C TRP A 99 -9.03 -13.22 22.95
N THR A 100 -9.10 -14.54 23.12
CA THR A 100 -8.72 -15.20 24.37
C THR A 100 -7.22 -15.47 24.40
N VAL A 101 -6.54 -14.93 25.43
CA VAL A 101 -5.11 -15.17 25.66
C VAL A 101 -4.93 -16.54 26.32
N ASN A 102 -4.79 -17.58 25.51
CA ASN A 102 -4.55 -18.96 25.93
C ASN A 102 -3.18 -19.47 25.46
N GLU A 103 -2.91 -20.77 25.61
CA GLU A 103 -1.63 -21.37 25.18
C GLU A 103 -1.36 -21.24 23.68
N LYS A 104 -2.40 -21.27 22.83
CA LYS A 104 -2.24 -20.98 21.39
C LYS A 104 -1.78 -19.54 21.16
N TRP A 105 -2.37 -18.58 21.89
CA TRP A 105 -1.97 -17.17 21.82
C TRP A 105 -0.50 -16.97 22.21
N LYS A 106 -0.11 -17.51 23.37
CA LYS A 106 1.29 -17.45 23.82
C LYS A 106 2.23 -18.14 22.84
N ARG A 107 1.80 -19.23 22.20
CA ARG A 107 2.60 -19.92 21.18
C ARG A 107 2.87 -19.02 19.96
N VAL A 108 1.87 -18.27 19.49
CA VAL A 108 2.05 -17.28 18.40
C VAL A 108 3.07 -16.21 18.82
N ALA A 109 2.98 -15.71 20.05
CA ALA A 109 3.97 -14.76 20.58
C ALA A 109 5.38 -15.36 20.65
N THR A 110 5.54 -16.62 21.08
CA THR A 110 6.82 -17.33 21.07
C THR A 110 7.41 -17.45 19.67
N ILE A 111 6.59 -17.77 18.67
CA ILE A 111 7.00 -17.79 17.26
C ILE A 111 7.48 -16.40 16.83
N GLY A 112 6.70 -15.35 17.10
CA GLY A 112 7.09 -13.96 16.82
C GLY A 112 8.43 -13.59 17.43
N LYS A 113 8.63 -13.92 18.71
CA LYS A 113 9.88 -13.69 19.44
C LYS A 113 11.08 -14.41 18.82
N SER A 114 10.90 -15.66 18.41
CA SER A 114 11.97 -16.42 17.73
C SER A 114 12.46 -15.73 16.44
N LEU A 115 11.55 -15.01 15.78
CA LEU A 115 11.82 -14.26 14.54
C LEU A 115 12.25 -12.81 14.79
N GLY A 116 12.33 -12.37 16.05
CA GLY A 116 12.85 -11.06 16.44
C GLY A 116 11.80 -10.02 16.82
N PHE A 117 10.52 -10.39 16.95
CA PHE A 117 9.53 -9.51 17.57
C PHE A 117 9.73 -9.44 19.10
N GLU A 118 9.46 -8.27 19.66
CA GLU A 118 9.08 -8.11 21.06
C GLU A 118 7.56 -8.29 21.18
N TRP A 119 7.08 -8.84 22.29
CA TRP A 119 5.65 -9.07 22.51
C TRP A 119 5.10 -8.20 23.64
N GLY A 120 3.97 -7.51 23.40
CA GLY A 120 3.34 -6.64 24.38
C GLY A 120 2.80 -7.36 25.62
N GLY A 121 2.58 -8.68 25.53
CA GLY A 121 2.25 -9.51 26.70
C GLY A 121 3.40 -9.67 27.71
N ASP A 122 4.65 -9.43 27.29
CA ASP A 122 5.84 -9.47 28.15
C ASP A 122 6.08 -8.15 28.89
N TRP A 123 5.30 -7.09 28.63
CA TRP A 123 5.47 -5.80 29.31
C TRP A 123 5.13 -5.90 30.81
N SER A 124 5.90 -5.19 31.63
CA SER A 124 5.75 -5.20 33.10
C SER A 124 4.47 -4.51 33.59
N SER A 125 3.95 -3.57 32.80
CA SER A 125 2.67 -2.88 33.00
C SER A 125 2.01 -2.62 31.65
N PHE A 126 0.69 -2.41 31.65
CA PHE A 126 -0.10 -2.16 30.45
C PHE A 126 0.06 -3.22 29.35
N LYS A 127 0.02 -4.50 29.73
CA LYS A 127 0.17 -5.62 28.79
C LYS A 127 -0.80 -5.51 27.62
N ASP A 128 -0.23 -5.50 26.42
CA ASP A 128 -0.96 -5.45 25.16
C ASP A 128 -0.76 -6.77 24.41
N TYR A 129 -1.65 -7.72 24.67
CA TYR A 129 -1.47 -9.11 24.22
C TYR A 129 -1.51 -9.31 22.70
N PRO A 130 -2.29 -8.54 21.91
CA PRO A 130 -2.21 -8.56 20.45
C PRO A 130 -0.89 -8.05 19.87
N HIS A 131 -0.16 -7.22 20.61
CA HIS A 131 0.89 -6.38 20.06
C HIS A 131 2.22 -7.11 19.86
N LEU A 132 2.77 -7.03 18.65
CA LEU A 132 4.13 -7.44 18.30
C LEU A 132 4.87 -6.27 17.68
N GLN A 133 6.11 -6.01 18.11
CA GLN A 133 6.93 -4.90 17.60
C GLN A 133 8.39 -5.25 17.29
N MET A 134 9.01 -4.55 16.35
CA MET A 134 10.46 -4.64 16.07
C MET A 134 11.07 -3.22 16.06
N THR A 135 11.65 -2.81 17.19
CA THR A 135 12.24 -1.47 17.34
C THR A 135 13.65 -1.36 16.78
N GLY A 136 14.35 -2.50 16.63
CA GLY A 136 15.78 -2.51 16.33
C GLY A 136 16.63 -1.82 17.41
N GLY A 137 16.15 -1.82 18.66
CA GLY A 137 16.79 -1.15 19.79
C GLY A 137 16.55 0.37 19.85
N LEU A 138 15.73 0.94 18.96
CA LEU A 138 15.42 2.37 18.99
C LEU A 138 14.30 2.69 19.99
N THR A 139 14.46 3.80 20.70
CA THR A 139 13.40 4.34 21.55
C THR A 139 12.38 5.13 20.73
N LEU A 140 11.17 5.31 21.26
CA LEU A 140 10.13 6.12 20.63
C LEU A 140 10.60 7.56 20.35
N SER A 141 11.35 8.16 21.28
CA SER A 141 11.92 9.51 21.11
C SER A 141 12.89 9.57 19.92
N GLN A 142 13.71 8.53 19.74
CA GLN A 142 14.61 8.44 18.58
C GLN A 142 13.83 8.31 17.26
N LEU A 143 12.74 7.56 17.25
CA LEU A 143 11.86 7.43 16.08
C LEU A 143 11.16 8.76 15.75
N GLN A 144 10.69 9.48 16.77
CA GLN A 144 10.10 10.83 16.65
C GLN A 144 11.11 11.83 16.10
N ALA A 145 12.38 11.72 16.51
CA ALA A 145 13.49 12.52 15.98
C ALA A 145 13.92 12.12 14.55
N GLY A 146 13.25 11.15 13.92
CA GLY A 146 13.48 10.76 12.53
C GLY A 146 14.45 9.59 12.34
N LYS A 147 15.01 9.01 13.41
CA LYS A 147 15.81 7.78 13.27
C LYS A 147 14.92 6.62 12.81
N ARG A 148 15.48 5.70 12.04
CA ARG A 148 14.79 4.50 11.56
C ARG A 148 15.67 3.27 11.78
N PRO A 149 15.10 2.13 12.18
CA PRO A 149 15.89 0.95 12.50
C PRO A 149 16.43 0.31 11.21
N LYS A 150 17.63 -0.27 11.31
CA LYS A 150 18.16 -1.21 10.33
C LYS A 150 17.84 -2.61 10.82
N LEU A 151 16.68 -3.14 10.40
CA LEU A 151 16.27 -4.49 10.75
C LEU A 151 16.90 -5.49 9.78
N THR A 152 17.26 -6.65 10.30
CA THR A 152 17.73 -7.80 9.52
C THR A 152 16.71 -8.91 9.68
N SER A 153 16.30 -9.52 8.56
CA SER A 153 15.39 -10.66 8.59
C SER A 153 16.01 -11.86 9.27
N LYS A 154 15.21 -12.58 10.07
CA LYS A 154 15.55 -13.92 10.59
C LYS A 154 14.72 -15.02 9.92
N VAL A 155 14.06 -14.69 8.83
CA VAL A 155 13.35 -15.67 8.01
C VAL A 155 14.42 -16.33 7.14
N ASP A 156 14.98 -17.43 7.62
CA ASP A 156 16.01 -18.17 6.88
C ASP A 156 15.41 -18.88 5.64
N ASP A 157 16.10 -18.83 4.51
CA ASP A 157 15.94 -19.80 3.41
C ASP A 157 16.51 -21.16 3.86
N ILE A 158 15.89 -21.86 4.81
CA ILE A 158 16.29 -23.23 5.17
C ILE A 158 15.55 -24.23 4.26
N ILE A 159 16.25 -24.68 3.22
CA ILE A 159 16.27 -26.08 2.82
C ILE A 159 17.75 -26.52 2.71
N THR A 160 18.16 -27.46 3.54
CA THR A 160 19.24 -28.41 3.22
C THR A 160 19.01 -29.75 3.95
N ALA A 161 18.40 -30.69 3.19
CA ALA A 161 18.33 -32.17 3.15
C ALA A 161 18.98 -33.09 4.25
N PRO A 162 18.62 -34.41 4.36
CA PRO A 162 17.96 -35.26 3.36
C PRO A 162 16.79 -36.17 3.83
N ASP A 163 16.02 -36.57 2.81
CA ASP A 163 15.22 -37.80 2.67
C ASP A 163 14.07 -38.08 3.67
N GLN A 164 12.90 -37.51 3.37
CA GLN A 164 11.71 -38.32 3.08
C GLN A 164 10.88 -37.61 2.02
N LYS A 165 10.48 -38.35 0.99
CA LYS A 165 9.45 -37.95 0.02
C LYS A 165 8.18 -37.53 0.76
N VAL A 166 8.01 -36.23 0.95
CA VAL A 166 6.71 -35.59 1.11
C VAL A 166 6.75 -34.40 0.16
N GLU A 167 5.80 -34.36 -0.77
CA GLU A 167 5.67 -33.31 -1.78
C GLU A 167 5.75 -31.93 -1.13
N SER A 168 6.86 -31.25 -1.43
CA SER A 168 7.22 -29.95 -0.89
C SER A 168 6.43 -28.85 -1.58
N GLU A 169 5.19 -28.61 -1.14
CA GLU A 169 4.43 -27.40 -1.47
C GLU A 169 4.90 -26.23 -0.58
N THR A 170 6.05 -25.66 -0.92
CA THR A 170 6.44 -24.32 -0.47
C THR A 170 5.66 -23.29 -1.29
N VAL A 171 4.59 -22.71 -0.73
CA VAL A 171 3.87 -21.61 -1.39
C VAL A 171 3.85 -20.39 -0.47
N THR A 172 4.81 -19.48 -0.65
CA THR A 172 4.40 -18.09 -0.83
C THR A 172 3.48 -18.14 -2.05
N ASN A 173 2.21 -17.78 -1.91
CA ASN A 173 1.23 -17.88 -3.00
C ASN A 173 1.48 -16.78 -4.05
N TRP A 174 2.74 -16.66 -4.47
CA TRP A 174 3.18 -15.88 -5.60
C TRP A 174 3.37 -16.85 -6.76
N ILE A 175 2.66 -16.59 -7.85
CA ILE A 175 2.77 -17.44 -9.03
C ILE A 175 4.03 -17.02 -9.76
N LYS A 176 5.07 -17.87 -9.70
CA LYS A 176 6.29 -17.66 -10.48
C LYS A 176 5.95 -17.74 -11.96
N VAL A 177 6.13 -16.64 -12.66
CA VAL A 177 5.99 -16.58 -14.11
C VAL A 177 7.38 -16.63 -14.74
N THR A 178 7.55 -17.50 -15.73
CA THR A 178 8.85 -17.75 -16.38
C THR A 178 8.86 -17.24 -17.81
N GLY A 179 10.07 -17.22 -18.40
CA GLY A 179 10.30 -16.73 -19.75
C GLY A 179 10.24 -15.22 -19.85
N ASP A 180 10.10 -14.73 -21.08
CA ASP A 180 9.94 -13.31 -21.34
C ASP A 180 8.46 -12.90 -21.28
N TRP A 181 8.22 -11.66 -20.86
CA TRP A 181 6.93 -11.01 -21.03
C TRP A 181 6.71 -10.77 -22.53
N LYS A 182 5.72 -11.48 -23.06
CA LYS A 182 5.24 -11.43 -24.45
C LYS A 182 3.78 -10.94 -24.51
N GLY A 183 3.31 -10.30 -23.45
CA GLY A 183 1.93 -9.81 -23.31
C GLY A 183 0.98 -10.81 -22.64
N GLN A 184 1.48 -11.87 -22.02
CA GLN A 184 0.68 -12.65 -21.07
C GLN A 184 0.20 -11.74 -19.93
N THR A 185 -1.04 -11.95 -19.47
CA THR A 185 -1.64 -11.14 -18.40
C THR A 185 -0.88 -11.35 -17.10
N LEU A 186 -0.18 -10.30 -16.66
CA LEU A 186 0.41 -10.23 -15.34
C LEU A 186 -0.54 -9.51 -14.36
N ARG A 187 -0.59 -9.96 -13.11
CA ARG A 187 -1.46 -9.45 -12.05
C ARG A 187 -0.81 -9.56 -10.67
N ASN A 188 -1.45 -8.95 -9.68
CA ASN A 188 -1.00 -9.00 -8.29
C ASN A 188 -0.78 -10.44 -7.81
N GLY A 189 0.30 -10.66 -7.05
CA GLY A 189 0.69 -12.00 -6.59
C GLY A 189 1.44 -12.82 -7.64
N GLN A 190 1.98 -12.22 -8.69
CA GLN A 190 2.88 -12.91 -9.63
C GLN A 190 4.29 -12.35 -9.53
N TYR A 191 5.31 -13.17 -9.80
CA TYR A 191 6.70 -12.74 -9.69
C TYR A 191 7.61 -13.41 -10.71
N GLY A 192 8.77 -12.78 -10.97
CA GLY A 192 9.81 -13.32 -11.84
C GLY A 192 10.11 -12.44 -13.05
N LYS A 193 10.90 -13.00 -13.99
CA LYS A 193 11.46 -12.28 -15.14
C LYS A 193 10.42 -11.45 -15.94
N PRO A 194 9.20 -11.95 -16.24
CA PRO A 194 8.18 -11.17 -16.91
C PRO A 194 7.75 -9.91 -16.14
N VAL A 195 7.61 -10.01 -14.81
CA VAL A 195 7.21 -8.88 -13.96
C VAL A 195 8.33 -7.83 -13.92
N LYS A 196 9.58 -8.25 -13.76
CA LYS A 196 10.74 -7.35 -13.85
C LYS A 196 10.78 -6.58 -15.17
N GLN A 197 10.47 -7.25 -16.29
CA GLN A 197 10.43 -6.62 -17.61
C GLN A 197 9.34 -5.56 -17.70
N LEU A 198 8.13 -5.85 -17.21
CA LEU A 198 7.04 -4.87 -17.10
C LEU A 198 7.47 -3.65 -16.27
N GLN A 199 7.95 -3.86 -15.04
CA GLN A 199 8.37 -2.78 -14.14
C GLN A 199 9.49 -1.93 -14.77
N THR A 200 10.44 -2.57 -15.46
CA THR A 200 11.50 -1.88 -16.21
C THR A 200 10.94 -1.01 -17.34
N MET A 201 9.95 -1.52 -18.09
CA MET A 201 9.31 -0.78 -19.18
C MET A 201 8.52 0.41 -18.63
N LEU A 202 7.74 0.24 -17.55
CA LEU A 202 7.02 1.32 -16.88
C LEU A 202 7.95 2.38 -16.29
N SER A 203 9.10 1.96 -15.74
CA SER A 203 10.13 2.86 -15.19
C SER A 203 10.83 3.69 -16.27
N LYS A 204 11.07 3.10 -17.45
CA LYS A 204 11.72 3.76 -18.59
C LYS A 204 10.75 4.51 -19.51
N ASN A 205 9.45 4.39 -19.28
CA ASN A 205 8.44 5.11 -20.06
C ASN A 205 8.58 6.64 -19.89
N ASN A 206 8.05 7.41 -20.84
CA ASN A 206 7.99 8.86 -20.75
C ASN A 206 6.55 9.38 -20.84
N PRO A 207 5.95 9.90 -19.75
CA PRO A 207 6.53 10.04 -18.41
C PRO A 207 6.73 8.68 -17.72
N PRO A 208 7.63 8.57 -16.73
CA PRO A 208 7.85 7.33 -16.00
C PRO A 208 6.67 7.06 -15.05
N PHE A 209 6.20 5.81 -15.02
CA PHE A 209 5.01 5.42 -14.24
C PHE A 209 5.34 4.67 -12.94
N TYR A 210 6.54 4.10 -12.82
CA TYR A 210 6.91 3.28 -11.67
C TYR A 210 7.38 4.13 -10.47
N PRO A 211 6.95 3.82 -9.22
CA PRO A 211 7.24 4.66 -8.05
C PRO A 211 8.73 4.64 -7.64
N ASN A 212 9.16 5.65 -6.88
CA ASN A 212 10.52 5.83 -6.33
C ASN A 212 11.65 6.10 -7.35
N LYS A 213 11.45 7.05 -8.27
CA LYS A 213 12.53 7.59 -9.12
C LYS A 213 13.67 8.13 -8.23
N GLY A 214 14.82 7.44 -8.23
CA GLY A 214 15.98 7.77 -7.40
C GLY A 214 16.27 6.79 -6.24
N ALA A 215 15.40 5.82 -5.95
CA ALA A 215 15.73 4.69 -5.07
C ALA A 215 16.56 3.63 -5.82
N LYS A 216 17.18 2.69 -5.08
CA LYS A 216 17.90 1.55 -5.67
C LYS A 216 16.98 0.82 -6.66
N ASN A 217 17.44 0.61 -7.89
CA ASN A 217 16.69 0.00 -9.00
C ASN A 217 15.34 0.68 -9.34
N ASN A 218 15.12 1.95 -8.94
CA ASN A 218 13.82 2.62 -9.05
C ASN A 218 12.65 1.82 -8.45
N GLY A 219 12.89 1.02 -7.40
CA GLY A 219 11.86 0.19 -6.77
C GLY A 219 11.48 -1.10 -7.51
N ILE A 220 12.21 -1.48 -8.56
CA ILE A 220 12.00 -2.75 -9.28
C ILE A 220 12.43 -3.92 -8.40
N ASP A 221 11.49 -4.81 -8.09
CA ASP A 221 11.64 -5.94 -7.16
C ASP A 221 11.20 -7.29 -7.76
N GLU A 222 10.81 -7.31 -9.04
CA GLU A 222 10.33 -8.50 -9.76
C GLU A 222 9.02 -9.10 -9.23
N TYR A 223 8.35 -8.43 -8.30
CA TYR A 223 7.08 -8.83 -7.71
C TYR A 223 5.96 -7.89 -8.14
N TYR A 224 4.87 -8.47 -8.64
CA TYR A 224 3.69 -7.72 -9.03
C TYR A 224 2.88 -7.51 -7.76
N GLY A 225 3.22 -6.46 -7.02
CA GLY A 225 2.48 -5.98 -5.87
C GLY A 225 1.69 -4.71 -6.16
N ASP A 226 1.17 -4.10 -5.11
CA ASP A 226 0.30 -2.92 -5.18
C ASP A 226 0.96 -1.74 -5.92
N ASP A 227 2.28 -1.56 -5.76
CA ASP A 227 3.05 -0.53 -6.47
C ASP A 227 3.09 -0.78 -7.98
N THR A 228 3.16 -2.04 -8.40
CA THR A 228 3.12 -2.41 -9.83
C THR A 228 1.70 -2.26 -10.37
N GLU A 229 0.69 -2.68 -9.62
CA GLU A 229 -0.71 -2.54 -9.99
C GLU A 229 -1.11 -1.07 -10.17
N ASP A 230 -0.76 -0.20 -9.22
CA ASP A 230 -0.98 1.25 -9.33
C ASP A 230 -0.22 1.88 -10.51
N ALA A 231 1.02 1.46 -10.77
CA ALA A 231 1.78 1.93 -11.93
C ALA A 231 1.11 1.52 -13.26
N VAL A 232 0.58 0.30 -13.34
CA VAL A 232 -0.16 -0.20 -14.51
C VAL A 232 -1.48 0.53 -14.69
N GLU A 233 -2.25 0.76 -13.62
CA GLU A 233 -3.48 1.55 -13.72
C GLU A 233 -3.23 2.98 -14.19
N ARG A 234 -2.17 3.64 -13.68
CA ARG A 234 -1.79 4.98 -14.13
C ARG A 234 -1.37 5.00 -15.59
N TYR A 235 -0.63 3.97 -16.03
CA TYR A 235 -0.25 3.81 -17.44
C TYR A 235 -1.47 3.59 -18.34
N GLN A 236 -2.36 2.66 -17.97
CA GLN A 236 -3.60 2.38 -18.69
C GLN A 236 -4.45 3.65 -18.82
N SER A 237 -4.64 4.38 -17.72
CA SER A 237 -5.34 5.67 -17.71
C SER A 237 -4.70 6.68 -18.68
N TYR A 238 -3.38 6.84 -18.62
CA TYR A 238 -2.65 7.83 -19.43
C TYR A 238 -2.72 7.56 -20.94
N TYR A 239 -2.68 6.29 -21.34
CA TYR A 239 -2.73 5.88 -22.75
C TYR A 239 -4.14 5.50 -23.22
N GLY A 240 -5.19 5.69 -22.39
CA GLY A 240 -6.58 5.42 -22.75
C GLY A 240 -6.90 3.93 -22.91
N LEU A 241 -6.16 3.05 -22.23
CA LEU A 241 -6.42 1.61 -22.18
C LEU A 241 -7.46 1.29 -21.10
N LYS A 242 -8.00 0.07 -21.14
CA LYS A 242 -8.87 -0.44 -20.07
C LYS A 242 -8.11 -0.41 -18.74
N ARG A 243 -8.69 0.27 -17.75
CA ARG A 243 -8.10 0.44 -16.41
C ARG A 243 -8.57 -0.67 -15.48
N ASP A 244 -7.84 -1.78 -15.48
CA ASP A 244 -8.12 -2.94 -14.64
C ASP A 244 -6.90 -3.41 -13.82
N GLY A 245 -5.78 -2.68 -13.88
CA GLY A 245 -4.57 -3.01 -13.14
C GLY A 245 -3.87 -4.27 -13.65
N LEU A 246 -4.31 -4.83 -14.79
CA LEU A 246 -3.77 -6.03 -15.41
C LEU A 246 -2.81 -5.68 -16.55
N ALA A 247 -1.57 -6.17 -16.50
CA ALA A 247 -0.62 -5.97 -17.58
C ALA A 247 -0.76 -7.09 -18.65
N GLY A 248 -1.78 -6.95 -19.51
CA GLY A 248 -2.06 -7.85 -20.62
C GLY A 248 -1.46 -7.41 -21.97
N LYS A 249 -1.95 -8.02 -23.06
CA LYS A 249 -1.47 -7.79 -24.44
C LYS A 249 -1.55 -6.33 -24.88
N GLU A 250 -2.60 -5.60 -24.50
CA GLU A 250 -2.78 -4.19 -24.85
C GLU A 250 -1.71 -3.30 -24.20
N VAL A 251 -1.46 -3.50 -22.91
CA VAL A 251 -0.41 -2.80 -22.16
C VAL A 251 0.97 -3.14 -22.73
N TYR A 252 1.20 -4.41 -23.07
CA TYR A 252 2.45 -4.86 -23.69
C TYR A 252 2.71 -4.22 -25.06
N GLY A 253 1.71 -4.23 -25.94
CA GLY A 253 1.79 -3.59 -27.26
C GLY A 253 2.08 -2.10 -27.13
N SER A 254 1.30 -1.40 -26.31
CA SER A 254 1.48 0.03 -26.06
C SER A 254 2.88 0.36 -25.53
N LEU A 255 3.42 -0.43 -24.59
CA LEU A 255 4.77 -0.21 -24.04
C LEU A 255 5.89 -0.52 -25.05
N LYS A 256 5.67 -1.46 -25.99
CA LYS A 256 6.63 -1.78 -27.05
C LYS A 256 6.64 -0.73 -28.15
N ASP A 257 5.47 -0.32 -28.62
CA ASP A 257 5.33 0.63 -29.72
C ASP A 257 5.82 2.03 -29.33
N ASN A 258 5.63 2.41 -28.06
CA ASN A 258 6.22 3.62 -27.46
C ASN A 258 7.77 3.59 -27.38
N LYS A 259 8.40 2.42 -27.59
CA LYS A 259 9.86 2.28 -27.64
C LYS A 259 10.43 2.49 -29.06
N SER A 260 9.59 2.32 -30.10
CA SER A 260 9.99 2.44 -31.51
C SER A 260 9.45 3.68 -32.24
N ASN A 261 8.53 4.46 -31.63
CA ASN A 261 7.96 5.63 -32.30
C ASN A 261 7.85 6.84 -31.36
N SER A 262 8.58 7.91 -31.67
CA SER A 262 8.42 9.24 -31.09
C SER A 262 7.21 10.01 -31.69
N LYS A 263 6.14 9.30 -32.07
CA LYS A 263 4.88 9.83 -32.61
C LYS A 263 3.77 8.87 -32.16
N SER A 264 2.63 9.26 -31.61
CA SER A 264 1.99 10.56 -31.42
C SER A 264 1.09 10.45 -30.20
N LYS A 265 1.27 11.40 -29.28
CA LYS A 265 0.38 11.74 -28.16
C LYS A 265 -1.10 11.57 -28.52
N PRO A 266 -1.91 10.81 -27.75
CA PRO A 266 -3.37 10.95 -27.85
C PRO A 266 -3.69 12.42 -27.56
N SER A 267 -4.46 13.04 -28.47
CA SER A 267 -4.71 14.47 -28.52
C SER A 267 -4.93 15.10 -27.15
N GLN A 268 -4.23 16.22 -26.90
CA GLN A 268 -4.55 17.16 -25.83
C GLN A 268 -6.06 17.31 -25.74
N ALA A 269 -6.66 17.04 -24.58
CA ALA A 269 -8.05 17.39 -24.34
C ALA A 269 -8.20 18.91 -24.57
N LYS A 270 -8.70 19.31 -25.74
CA LYS A 270 -9.03 20.68 -26.08
C LYS A 270 -10.34 21.00 -25.38
N GLY A 271 -10.25 21.39 -24.12
CA GLY A 271 -11.40 21.81 -23.34
C GLY A 271 -10.98 22.80 -22.27
N THR A 272 -11.95 23.52 -21.74
CA THR A 272 -11.78 24.36 -20.56
C THR A 272 -12.56 23.78 -19.39
N VAL A 273 -12.05 24.00 -18.19
CA VAL A 273 -12.78 23.76 -16.95
C VAL A 273 -13.16 25.11 -16.36
N HIS A 274 -14.44 25.28 -16.06
CA HIS A 274 -14.97 26.42 -15.34
C HIS A 274 -15.29 26.01 -13.89
N LEU A 275 -14.71 26.75 -12.95
CA LEU A 275 -14.96 26.66 -11.51
C LEU A 275 -15.96 27.77 -11.14
N PRO A 276 -17.09 27.46 -10.50
CA PRO A 276 -18.18 28.39 -10.29
C PRO A 276 -17.83 29.49 -9.27
N ALA A 277 -18.45 30.66 -9.43
CA ALA A 277 -18.32 31.79 -8.51
C ALA A 277 -18.81 31.47 -7.08
N SER A 278 -19.67 30.46 -6.91
CA SER A 278 -20.15 30.02 -5.59
C SER A 278 -19.08 29.28 -4.77
N ALA A 279 -18.00 28.79 -5.40
CA ALA A 279 -16.97 28.02 -4.71
C ALA A 279 -15.96 28.95 -3.99
N LYS A 280 -16.02 29.00 -2.66
CA LYS A 280 -15.08 29.79 -1.83
C LYS A 280 -13.63 29.31 -1.98
N THR A 281 -13.41 27.99 -2.03
CA THR A 281 -12.08 27.39 -2.23
C THR A 281 -12.17 26.17 -3.13
N TRP A 282 -11.09 25.87 -3.86
CA TRP A 282 -10.97 24.67 -4.69
C TRP A 282 -9.62 24.00 -4.48
N ARG A 283 -9.61 22.75 -4.01
CA ARG A 283 -8.36 22.05 -3.71
C ARG A 283 -7.57 21.76 -4.97
N THR A 284 -6.27 22.00 -4.87
CA THR A 284 -5.28 21.61 -5.88
C THR A 284 -4.35 20.55 -5.31
N TYR A 285 -3.76 19.77 -6.22
CA TYR A 285 -2.89 18.66 -5.90
C TYR A 285 -1.66 18.65 -6.81
N LYS A 286 -0.52 18.19 -6.28
CA LYS A 286 0.67 17.88 -7.09
C LYS A 286 0.34 16.75 -8.08
N LEU A 287 1.08 16.68 -9.19
CA LEU A 287 0.75 15.77 -10.29
C LEU A 287 0.91 14.28 -9.94
N ASN A 288 1.79 13.97 -9.01
CA ASN A 288 2.20 12.62 -8.61
C ASN A 288 1.54 12.13 -7.32
N VAL A 289 0.45 12.76 -6.88
CA VAL A 289 -0.30 12.34 -5.69
C VAL A 289 -1.76 12.13 -6.01
N LYS A 290 -2.40 11.18 -5.32
CA LYS A 290 -3.85 10.95 -5.44
C LYS A 290 -4.62 12.20 -4.96
N PRO A 291 -5.61 12.71 -5.71
CA PRO A 291 -6.30 13.96 -5.40
C PRO A 291 -7.39 13.80 -4.32
N VAL A 292 -6.97 13.40 -3.11
CA VAL A 292 -7.82 13.30 -1.91
C VAL A 292 -7.57 14.47 -0.97
N LYS A 293 -8.57 14.88 -0.17
CA LYS A 293 -8.50 16.07 0.72
C LYS A 293 -7.18 16.25 1.46
N LYS A 294 -6.60 15.19 2.02
CA LYS A 294 -5.32 15.21 2.77
C LYS A 294 -4.08 15.53 1.93
N ASN A 295 -4.11 15.26 0.62
CA ASN A 295 -2.99 15.48 -0.29
C ASN A 295 -3.01 16.86 -0.94
N SER A 296 -3.97 17.72 -0.57
CA SER A 296 -4.03 19.07 -1.09
C SER A 296 -2.92 19.91 -0.47
N ASP A 297 -2.05 20.46 -1.31
CA ASP A 297 -0.97 21.35 -0.88
C ASP A 297 -1.38 22.83 -0.96
N TRP A 298 -2.44 23.13 -1.69
CA TRP A 298 -2.90 24.49 -1.93
C TRP A 298 -4.34 24.51 -2.47
N SER A 299 -5.00 25.66 -2.43
CA SER A 299 -6.35 25.86 -2.97
C SER A 299 -6.47 27.14 -3.80
N LEU A 300 -7.25 27.07 -4.88
CA LEU A 300 -7.75 28.23 -5.61
C LEU A 300 -8.93 28.86 -4.86
N THR A 301 -9.27 30.10 -5.19
CA THR A 301 -10.42 30.81 -4.61
C THR A 301 -11.33 31.39 -5.70
N PRO A 302 -12.14 30.55 -6.39
CA PRO A 302 -12.99 31.00 -7.49
C PRO A 302 -13.92 32.16 -7.16
N ALA A 303 -14.56 32.14 -5.99
CA ALA A 303 -15.49 33.18 -5.55
C ALA A 303 -14.89 34.59 -5.53
N ARG A 304 -13.59 34.71 -5.24
CA ARG A 304 -12.90 36.01 -5.22
C ARG A 304 -12.85 36.68 -6.60
N TYR A 305 -13.03 35.90 -7.67
CA TYR A 305 -12.87 36.35 -9.05
C TYR A 305 -14.14 36.20 -9.90
N GLY A 306 -15.29 35.93 -9.27
CA GLY A 306 -16.53 35.65 -10.01
C GLY A 306 -16.51 34.30 -10.76
N GLY A 307 -15.69 33.36 -10.30
CA GLY A 307 -15.41 32.09 -10.98
C GLY A 307 -14.01 32.08 -11.58
N LEU A 308 -13.53 30.90 -11.99
CA LEU A 308 -12.23 30.74 -12.63
C LEU A 308 -12.33 29.77 -13.78
N THR A 309 -11.76 30.12 -14.94
CA THR A 309 -11.73 29.24 -16.11
C THR A 309 -10.28 28.92 -16.47
N TYR A 310 -9.99 27.64 -16.69
CA TYR A 310 -8.66 27.16 -17.09
C TYR A 310 -8.73 26.27 -18.31
N LYS A 311 -7.69 26.30 -19.15
CA LYS A 311 -7.48 25.26 -20.16
C LYS A 311 -7.13 23.94 -19.49
N ILE A 312 -7.80 22.86 -19.91
CA ILE A 312 -7.46 21.50 -19.49
C ILE A 312 -6.22 21.08 -20.26
N LEU A 313 -5.21 20.62 -19.52
CA LEU A 313 -3.95 20.15 -20.09
C LEU A 313 -3.87 18.63 -20.14
N ASP A 314 -4.57 17.96 -19.23
CA ASP A 314 -4.59 16.50 -19.08
C ASP A 314 -5.77 16.03 -18.19
N LYS A 315 -6.09 14.73 -18.19
CA LYS A 315 -7.13 14.09 -17.36
C LYS A 315 -6.59 12.82 -16.67
N PRO A 316 -5.78 12.97 -15.60
CA PRO A 316 -5.03 11.84 -15.04
C PRO A 316 -5.88 10.82 -14.25
N TYR A 317 -7.06 11.22 -13.77
CA TYR A 317 -8.02 10.35 -13.07
C TYR A 317 -9.45 10.68 -13.53
N PRO A 318 -10.43 9.80 -13.29
CA PRO A 318 -11.84 10.16 -13.37
C PRO A 318 -12.11 11.41 -12.54
N ASP A 319 -12.88 12.34 -13.10
CA ASP A 319 -13.23 13.60 -12.45
C ASP A 319 -12.02 14.44 -12.01
N VAL A 320 -10.85 14.28 -12.62
CA VAL A 320 -9.67 15.08 -12.30
C VAL A 320 -9.06 15.62 -13.57
N VAL A 321 -8.79 16.91 -13.58
CA VAL A 321 -8.13 17.60 -14.70
C VAL A 321 -6.84 18.25 -14.23
N THR A 322 -5.85 18.30 -15.12
CA THR A 322 -4.61 19.04 -14.93
C THR A 322 -4.73 20.42 -15.55
N ILE A 323 -4.41 21.47 -14.79
CA ILE A 323 -4.43 22.88 -15.23
C ILE A 323 -3.08 23.55 -14.98
N LYS A 324 -2.79 24.68 -15.66
CA LYS A 324 -1.64 25.55 -15.35
C LYS A 324 -2.10 26.70 -14.46
N THR A 325 -1.42 26.88 -13.34
CA THR A 325 -1.62 27.98 -12.38
C THR A 325 -0.35 28.81 -12.23
N GLY A 326 -0.40 29.91 -11.46
CA GLY A 326 0.79 30.67 -11.06
C GLY A 326 1.82 29.85 -10.27
N ARG A 327 1.43 28.73 -9.64
CA ARG A 327 2.33 27.80 -8.92
C ARG A 327 2.74 26.59 -9.75
N GLY A 328 2.55 26.66 -11.07
CA GLY A 328 2.85 25.58 -12.01
C GLY A 328 1.65 24.69 -12.33
N LYS A 329 1.90 23.50 -12.89
CA LYS A 329 0.85 22.53 -13.21
C LYS A 329 0.28 21.91 -11.93
N ARG A 330 -1.03 21.75 -11.86
CA ARG A 330 -1.75 21.17 -10.72
C ARG A 330 -2.94 20.34 -11.18
N ASN A 331 -3.24 19.28 -10.43
CA ASN A 331 -4.47 18.51 -10.58
C ASN A 331 -5.57 19.16 -9.74
N ILE A 332 -6.81 19.12 -10.24
CA ILE A 332 -8.01 19.53 -9.51
C ILE A 332 -9.13 18.51 -9.73
N TYR A 333 -9.91 18.24 -8.68
CA TYR A 333 -11.10 17.39 -8.78
C TYR A 333 -12.28 18.20 -9.32
N VAL A 334 -13.06 17.65 -10.25
CA VAL A 334 -14.12 18.28 -11.04
C VAL A 334 -15.33 17.35 -11.21
N GLY A 335 -15.53 16.43 -10.27
CA GLY A 335 -16.62 15.45 -10.35
C GLY A 335 -18.00 16.07 -10.17
N SER A 336 -19.02 15.25 -10.39
CA SER A 336 -20.45 15.65 -10.44
C SER A 336 -20.92 16.42 -9.19
N GLY A 337 -20.28 16.24 -8.03
CA GLY A 337 -20.57 16.98 -6.80
C GLY A 337 -19.93 18.37 -6.65
N THR A 338 -19.15 18.84 -7.64
CA THR A 338 -18.34 20.07 -7.49
C THR A 338 -18.88 21.30 -8.22
N SER A 339 -19.97 21.18 -8.97
CA SER A 339 -20.51 22.25 -9.84
C SER A 339 -19.51 22.79 -10.87
N ALA A 340 -18.36 22.14 -11.08
CA ALA A 340 -17.47 22.45 -12.19
C ALA A 340 -18.10 22.06 -13.51
N VAL A 341 -17.84 22.86 -14.55
CA VAL A 341 -18.31 22.60 -15.91
C VAL A 341 -17.11 22.43 -16.82
N ILE A 342 -17.02 21.30 -17.51
CA ILE A 342 -16.02 21.07 -18.56
C ILE A 342 -16.68 21.40 -19.90
N LYS A 343 -16.05 22.26 -20.70
CA LYS A 343 -16.49 22.67 -22.04
C LYS A 343 -15.46 22.31 -23.09
#